data_AF-A0A2A2J9J5-F1
#
_entry.id   AF-A0A2A2J9J5-F1
#
_cell.length_a   1.000
_cell.length_b   1.000
_cell.length_c   1.000
_cell.angle_alpha   90.00
_cell.angle_beta   90.00
_cell.angle_gamma   90.00
#
_symmetry.space_group_name_H-M   'P 1'
#
loop_
_entity.id
_entity.type
_entity.pdbx_description
1 polymer ?
#
loop_
_entity_poly.entity_id
_entity_poly.type
_entity_poly.pdbx_seq_one_letter_code
_entity_poly.pdbx_strand_id
1 'polypeptide(L)'
;MTTARKPPRRPRSLACSKVAGSVDVDDDVDIPPDPKSSNTVRFLPDRPMRCLLLEIDHMKLATQLTSHPSGRSTALLLQALRQQISIASSDDYTKTALEWIAKHDLLMLKMKKNSVFCRVMQADGVESREEMSRLINTMSSFTRGRQYFCAHLKLFLPTVIAILRGRRLPSTTHDQLVACLQKLSVRIVVQREMLNFGMLEWIINLLEQRHSAYAVEYGMGIAINLAQNPFSQPLQLRFADSIAAAAINVLSRDTHGPSCTLINSFVFVALGCSRVKLR
;
A
#
# COMPACT_ATOMS: atom_id res chain seq x y z
N MET A 1 58.78 -40.43 -7.12
CA MET A 1 57.92 -39.39 -7.75
C MET A 1 56.51 -39.58 -7.23
N THR A 2 56.12 -38.81 -6.22
CA THR A 2 54.82 -38.88 -5.54
C THR A 2 54.40 -37.45 -5.23
N THR A 3 53.35 -36.97 -5.90
CA THR A 3 52.86 -35.59 -5.83
C THR A 3 51.71 -35.50 -4.82
N ALA A 4 51.93 -34.74 -3.74
CA ALA A 4 50.92 -34.47 -2.71
C ALA A 4 50.00 -33.31 -3.13
N ARG A 5 48.68 -33.56 -3.21
CA ARG A 5 47.63 -32.54 -3.42
C ARG A 5 47.35 -31.76 -2.13
N LYS A 6 47.36 -30.43 -2.20
CA LYS A 6 46.95 -29.51 -1.12
C LYS A 6 45.41 -29.41 -1.03
N PRO A 7 44.82 -29.28 0.18
CA PRO A 7 43.38 -29.08 0.35
C PRO A 7 42.93 -27.61 0.16
N PRO A 8 41.65 -27.36 -0.19
CA PRO A 8 41.14 -26.02 -0.49
C PRO A 8 40.88 -25.16 0.76
N ARG A 9 41.10 -23.85 0.62
CA ARG A 9 40.92 -22.83 1.66
C ARG A 9 39.43 -22.52 1.90
N ARG A 10 39.02 -22.46 3.18
CA ARG A 10 37.70 -21.97 3.63
C ARG A 10 37.51 -20.49 3.28
N PRO A 11 36.30 -20.04 2.91
CA PRO A 11 35.99 -18.62 2.77
C PRO A 11 36.05 -17.91 4.13
N ARG A 12 36.65 -16.71 4.14
CA ARG A 12 36.78 -15.84 5.32
C ARG A 12 35.41 -15.26 5.69
N SER A 13 35.08 -15.33 6.99
CA SER A 13 33.96 -14.61 7.58
C SER A 13 34.15 -13.10 7.44
N LEU A 14 33.16 -12.40 6.90
CA LEU A 14 33.08 -10.94 6.93
C LEU A 14 32.85 -10.49 8.38
N ALA A 15 33.91 -9.96 8.98
CA ALA A 15 33.86 -9.33 10.30
C ALA A 15 33.08 -8.01 10.22
N CYS A 16 32.14 -7.85 11.14
CA CYS A 16 31.39 -6.62 11.36
C CYS A 16 32.28 -5.64 12.14
N SER A 17 32.60 -4.48 11.55
CA SER A 17 33.36 -3.42 12.22
C SER A 17 32.48 -2.74 13.26
N LYS A 18 32.90 -2.82 14.53
CA LYS A 18 32.33 -2.05 15.64
C LYS A 18 32.58 -0.55 15.42
N VAL A 19 31.51 0.23 15.35
CA VAL A 19 31.56 1.67 15.63
C VAL A 19 30.96 1.86 17.02
N ALA A 20 31.78 2.37 17.93
CA ALA A 20 31.37 2.79 19.26
C ALA A 20 30.69 4.16 19.14
N GLY A 21 29.50 4.29 19.71
CA GLY A 21 28.73 5.53 19.81
C GLY A 21 27.53 5.28 20.71
N SER A 22 27.40 6.10 21.74
CA SER A 22 26.46 6.05 22.85
C SER A 22 24.99 6.00 22.43
N VAL A 23 24.22 5.21 23.17
CA VAL A 23 22.77 5.04 23.06
C VAL A 23 22.07 6.15 23.87
N ASP A 24 21.29 6.99 23.20
CA ASP A 24 20.12 7.62 23.79
C ASP A 24 18.88 6.91 23.22
N VAL A 25 18.08 6.34 24.10
CA VAL A 25 16.86 5.59 23.76
C VAL A 25 15.71 6.58 23.71
N ASP A 26 15.26 6.93 22.50
CA ASP A 26 13.91 7.47 22.28
C ASP A 26 13.09 6.41 21.52
N ASP A 27 11.91 6.09 22.08
CA ASP A 27 10.90 5.18 21.52
C ASP A 27 10.31 5.75 20.22
N ASP A 28 11.09 5.72 19.14
CA ASP A 28 10.60 6.05 17.80
C ASP A 28 9.97 4.79 17.20
N VAL A 29 8.64 4.77 17.16
CA VAL A 29 7.89 3.77 16.38
C VAL A 29 8.33 3.94 14.93
N ASP A 30 9.12 3.00 14.43
CA ASP A 30 9.77 3.03 13.11
C ASP A 30 8.73 3.29 11.99
N ILE A 31 8.57 4.56 11.61
CA ILE A 31 7.66 5.00 10.56
C ILE A 31 8.42 4.88 9.23
N PRO A 32 7.90 4.11 8.25
CA PRO A 32 8.58 3.95 6.97
C PRO A 32 8.76 5.31 6.25
N PRO A 33 9.97 5.60 5.72
CA PRO A 33 10.28 6.86 5.06
C PRO A 33 9.46 7.06 3.78
N ASP A 34 9.19 8.31 3.43
CA ASP A 34 8.43 8.66 2.22
C ASP A 34 9.22 8.32 0.94
N PRO A 35 8.55 7.85 -0.13
CA PRO A 35 9.19 7.27 -1.33
C PRO A 35 10.01 8.23 -2.19
N LYS A 36 10.11 9.52 -1.83
CA LYS A 36 10.90 10.55 -2.52
C LYS A 36 12.02 11.16 -1.66
N SER A 37 12.33 10.58 -0.51
CA SER A 37 13.48 11.00 0.31
C SER A 37 14.84 10.82 -0.38
N SER A 38 14.88 10.15 -1.53
CA SER A 38 16.09 10.03 -2.36
C SER A 38 16.30 11.29 -3.22
N ASN A 39 17.25 12.12 -2.79
CA ASN A 39 17.73 13.32 -3.47
C ASN A 39 18.08 13.07 -4.94
N THR A 40 17.15 13.28 -5.86
CA THR A 40 17.45 13.51 -7.28
C THR A 40 16.97 14.91 -7.64
N VAL A 41 17.81 15.90 -7.33
CA VAL A 41 17.57 17.31 -7.65
C VAL A 41 17.72 17.48 -9.16
N ARG A 42 16.60 17.54 -9.89
CA ARG A 42 16.59 18.08 -11.25
C ARG A 42 16.55 19.60 -11.11
N PHE A 43 17.70 20.25 -11.34
CA PHE A 43 17.81 21.70 -11.35
C PHE A 43 16.94 22.30 -12.47
N LEU A 44 15.80 22.85 -12.08
CA LEU A 44 15.03 23.82 -12.85
C LEU A 44 15.12 25.17 -12.11
N PRO A 45 15.08 26.31 -12.82
CA PRO A 45 15.40 27.61 -12.24
C PRO A 45 14.45 27.98 -11.09
N ASP A 46 15.05 28.68 -10.12
CA ASP A 46 14.58 29.06 -8.79
C ASP A 46 13.34 29.97 -8.81
N ARG A 47 12.18 29.41 -9.21
CA ARG A 47 10.90 29.88 -8.68
C ARG A 47 10.60 29.02 -7.47
N PRO A 48 10.32 29.59 -6.27
CA PRO A 48 9.67 28.82 -5.23
C PRO A 48 8.34 28.34 -5.81
N MET A 49 8.27 27.08 -6.22
CA MET A 49 7.08 26.50 -6.80
C MET A 49 6.03 26.45 -5.69
N ARG A 50 5.19 27.48 -5.65
CA ARG A 50 4.06 27.57 -4.74
C ARG A 50 3.06 26.47 -5.11
N CYS A 51 2.53 25.80 -4.10
CA CYS A 51 1.54 24.75 -4.29
C CYS A 51 0.26 25.36 -4.86
N LEU A 52 -0.11 24.97 -6.08
CA LEU A 52 -1.29 25.49 -6.79
C LEU A 52 -2.59 25.26 -6.02
N LEU A 53 -2.63 24.23 -5.18
CA LEU A 53 -3.79 23.95 -4.32
C LEU A 53 -4.08 25.06 -3.31
N LEU A 54 -3.05 25.83 -2.90
CA LEU A 54 -3.24 26.94 -1.96
C LEU A 54 -4.06 28.09 -2.55
N GLU A 55 -4.15 28.18 -3.88
CA GLU A 55 -4.92 29.20 -4.59
C GLU A 55 -6.34 28.71 -4.94
N ILE A 56 -6.66 27.44 -4.67
CA ILE A 56 -7.94 26.83 -5.01
C ILE A 56 -8.91 26.88 -3.84
N ASP A 57 -10.16 27.21 -4.13
CA ASP A 57 -11.28 27.08 -3.20
C ASP A 57 -11.67 25.59 -3.04
N HIS A 58 -11.29 25.00 -1.90
CA HIS A 58 -11.57 23.61 -1.57
C HIS A 58 -13.07 23.27 -1.58
N MET A 59 -13.96 24.19 -1.19
CA MET A 59 -15.40 23.95 -1.14
C MET A 59 -15.99 23.89 -2.54
N LYS A 60 -15.57 24.79 -3.43
CA LYS A 60 -15.98 24.74 -4.84
C LYS A 60 -15.48 23.46 -5.51
N LEU A 61 -14.23 23.08 -5.26
CA LEU A 61 -13.67 21.85 -5.80
C LEU A 61 -14.43 20.61 -5.31
N ALA A 62 -14.68 20.49 -4.00
CA ALA A 62 -15.47 19.39 -3.45
C ALA A 62 -16.89 19.33 -4.01
N THR A 63 -17.52 20.49 -4.24
CA THR A 63 -18.82 20.59 -4.89
C THR A 63 -18.76 20.05 -6.33
N GLN A 64 -17.77 20.46 -7.12
CA GLN A 64 -17.60 19.99 -8.50
C GLN A 64 -17.41 18.46 -8.58
N LEU A 65 -16.61 17.89 -7.68
CA LEU A 65 -16.41 16.43 -7.57
C LEU A 65 -17.71 15.70 -7.18
N THR A 66 -18.59 16.36 -6.42
CA THR A 66 -19.85 15.79 -5.93
C THR A 66 -21.00 15.92 -6.94
N SER A 67 -21.00 16.95 -7.77
CA SER A 67 -22.09 17.22 -8.73
C SER A 67 -22.23 16.13 -9.79
N HIS A 68 -21.10 15.59 -10.28
CA HIS A 68 -21.09 14.59 -11.36
C HIS A 68 -20.12 13.45 -11.02
N PRO A 69 -20.43 12.60 -10.02
CA PRO A 69 -19.46 11.63 -9.48
C PRO A 69 -19.02 10.57 -10.50
N SER A 70 -19.84 10.27 -11.51
CA SER A 70 -19.51 9.38 -12.64
C SER A 70 -18.96 10.11 -13.88
N GLY A 71 -18.92 11.44 -13.85
CA GLY A 71 -18.58 12.26 -15.01
C GLY A 71 -17.08 12.29 -15.31
N ARG A 72 -16.74 12.44 -16.59
CA ARG A 72 -15.36 12.64 -17.07
C ARG A 72 -14.69 13.85 -16.42
N SER A 73 -15.45 14.92 -16.15
CA SER A 73 -14.94 16.11 -15.45
C SER A 73 -14.39 15.76 -14.06
N THR A 74 -15.11 14.93 -13.30
CA THR A 74 -14.66 14.43 -11.99
C THR A 74 -13.40 13.58 -12.13
N ALA A 75 -13.33 12.69 -13.12
CA ALA A 75 -12.12 11.90 -13.39
C ALA A 75 -10.91 12.80 -13.66
N LEU A 76 -11.05 13.82 -14.52
CA LEU A 76 -9.97 14.77 -14.84
C LEU A 76 -9.55 15.61 -13.64
N LEU A 77 -10.49 16.04 -12.79
CA LEU A 77 -10.18 16.77 -11.56
C LEU A 77 -9.41 15.88 -10.56
N LEU A 78 -9.82 14.62 -10.39
CA LEU A 78 -9.12 13.65 -9.54
C LEU A 78 -7.71 13.35 -10.07
N GLN A 79 -7.57 13.23 -11.39
CA GLN A 79 -6.28 13.07 -12.05
C GLN A 79 -5.38 14.28 -11.80
N ALA A 80 -5.89 15.50 -11.99
CA ALA A 80 -5.14 16.74 -11.75
C ALA A 80 -4.69 16.84 -10.28
N LEU A 81 -5.57 16.50 -9.33
CA LEU A 81 -5.25 16.44 -7.89
C LEU A 81 -4.14 15.44 -7.61
N ARG A 82 -4.22 14.24 -8.17
CA ARG A 82 -3.20 13.21 -8.02
C ARG A 82 -1.85 13.69 -8.57
N GLN A 83 -1.85 14.36 -9.71
CA GLN A 83 -0.64 14.92 -10.31
C GLN A 83 0.02 15.97 -9.42
N GLN A 84 -0.74 16.73 -8.62
CA GLN A 84 -0.18 17.63 -7.60
C GLN A 84 0.63 16.89 -6.52
N ILE A 85 0.40 15.59 -6.34
CA ILE A 85 1.16 14.76 -5.38
C ILE A 85 2.28 14.00 -6.09
N SER A 86 1.99 13.37 -7.23
CA SER A 86 2.95 12.46 -7.89
C SER A 86 3.95 13.15 -8.80
N ILE A 87 3.55 14.19 -9.53
CA ILE A 87 4.36 14.88 -10.57
C ILE A 87 5.04 16.14 -10.01
N ALA A 88 4.70 16.53 -8.78
CA ALA A 88 5.32 17.65 -8.10
C ALA A 88 6.85 17.60 -8.12
N SER A 89 7.44 18.75 -8.43
CA SER A 89 8.85 18.98 -8.72
C SER A 89 9.77 18.81 -7.50
N SER A 90 9.22 18.89 -6.29
CA SER A 90 9.95 18.74 -5.02
C SER A 90 9.14 17.97 -3.98
N ASP A 91 9.85 17.41 -2.99
CA ASP A 91 9.26 16.73 -1.84
C ASP A 91 8.41 17.70 -0.98
N ASP A 92 8.88 18.95 -0.80
CA ASP A 92 8.15 19.99 -0.06
C ASP A 92 6.82 20.37 -0.71
N TYR A 93 6.75 20.42 -2.05
CA TYR A 93 5.50 20.62 -2.76
C TYR A 93 4.53 19.48 -2.46
N THR A 94 5.02 18.24 -2.52
CA THR A 94 4.21 17.04 -2.27
C THR A 94 3.64 17.04 -0.86
N LYS A 95 4.47 17.36 0.14
CA LYS A 95 4.07 17.54 1.55
C LYS A 95 3.01 18.63 1.68
N THR A 96 3.23 19.79 1.08
CA THR A 96 2.28 20.92 1.12
C THR A 96 0.93 20.55 0.49
N ALA A 97 0.94 19.87 -0.66
CA ALA A 97 -0.27 19.44 -1.35
C ALA A 97 -1.07 18.42 -0.51
N LEU A 98 -0.39 17.43 0.07
CA LEU A 98 -1.03 16.45 0.95
C LEU A 98 -1.56 17.08 2.24
N GLU A 99 -0.81 18.00 2.84
CA GLU A 99 -1.25 18.74 4.03
C GLU A 99 -2.51 19.53 3.74
N TRP A 100 -2.58 20.20 2.58
CA TRP A 100 -3.77 20.92 2.15
C TRP A 100 -4.98 19.99 1.97
N ILE A 101 -4.82 18.87 1.26
CA ILE A 101 -5.90 17.88 1.05
C ILE A 101 -6.43 17.36 2.39
N ALA A 102 -5.54 17.00 3.32
CA ALA A 102 -5.90 16.44 4.61
C ALA A 102 -6.53 17.50 5.54
N LYS A 103 -5.95 18.71 5.60
CA LYS A 103 -6.43 19.81 6.43
C LYS A 103 -7.85 20.24 6.06
N HIS A 104 -8.14 20.30 4.76
CA HIS A 104 -9.45 20.69 4.26
C HIS A 104 -10.46 19.54 4.14
N ASP A 105 -10.07 18.30 4.51
CA ASP A 105 -10.89 17.09 4.33
C ASP A 105 -11.53 17.06 2.93
N LEU A 106 -10.71 17.22 1.87
CA LEU A 106 -11.20 17.39 0.50
C LEU A 106 -12.06 16.20 0.03
N LEU A 107 -11.74 15.00 0.48
CA LEU A 107 -12.54 13.81 0.17
C LEU A 107 -13.83 13.72 1.02
N MET A 108 -14.03 14.68 1.93
CA MET A 108 -15.17 14.85 2.83
C MET A 108 -15.44 13.61 3.69
N LEU A 109 -14.41 12.93 4.17
CA LEU A 109 -14.55 11.68 4.91
C LEU A 109 -15.29 11.87 6.25
N LYS A 110 -15.31 13.08 6.81
CA LYS A 110 -16.16 13.43 7.96
C LYS A 110 -17.66 13.30 7.64
N MET A 111 -18.04 13.48 6.38
CA MET A 111 -19.44 13.39 5.92
C MET A 111 -19.92 11.95 5.67
N LYS A 112 -19.12 10.94 6.04
CA LYS A 112 -19.49 9.52 5.98
C LYS A 112 -19.94 9.10 4.57
N LYS A 113 -21.12 8.49 4.43
CA LYS A 113 -21.66 8.02 3.15
C LYS A 113 -21.89 9.14 2.13
N ASN A 114 -22.01 10.39 2.58
CA ASN A 114 -22.17 11.56 1.71
C ASN A 114 -20.84 12.15 1.24
N SER A 115 -19.71 11.56 1.64
CA SER A 115 -18.37 12.00 1.25
C SER A 115 -18.17 11.96 -0.27
N VAL A 116 -17.28 12.83 -0.79
CA VAL A 116 -16.83 12.78 -2.18
C VAL A 116 -16.29 11.38 -2.51
N PHE A 117 -15.50 10.82 -1.59
CA PHE A 117 -14.96 9.47 -1.71
C PHE A 117 -16.06 8.42 -1.91
N CYS A 118 -17.05 8.34 -1.02
CA CYS A 118 -18.12 7.36 -1.16
C CYS A 118 -18.93 7.58 -2.43
N ARG A 119 -19.29 8.83 -2.76
CA ARG A 119 -20.10 9.16 -3.94
C ARG A 119 -19.41 8.76 -5.24
N VAL A 120 -18.11 9.05 -5.38
CA VAL A 120 -17.34 8.65 -6.57
C VAL A 120 -17.16 7.14 -6.62
N MET A 121 -16.78 6.50 -5.51
CA MET A 121 -16.52 5.06 -5.48
C MET A 121 -17.76 4.21 -5.73
N GLN A 122 -18.94 4.68 -5.33
CA GLN A 122 -20.22 3.99 -5.50
C GLN A 122 -20.94 4.34 -6.80
N ALA A 123 -20.52 5.38 -7.51
CA ALA A 123 -21.07 5.72 -8.81
C ALA A 123 -20.60 4.73 -9.90
N ASP A 124 -21.34 4.61 -11.00
CA ASP A 124 -21.00 3.71 -12.12
C ASP A 124 -19.94 4.29 -13.08
N GLY A 125 -19.28 5.38 -12.70
CA GLY A 125 -18.22 6.00 -13.51
C GLY A 125 -16.91 5.22 -13.46
N VAL A 126 -16.57 4.51 -14.54
CA VAL A 126 -15.32 3.75 -14.66
C VAL A 126 -14.09 4.65 -14.51
N GLU A 127 -14.01 5.74 -15.28
CA GLU A 127 -12.86 6.66 -15.26
C GLU A 127 -12.70 7.36 -13.90
N SER A 128 -13.79 7.82 -13.30
CA SER A 128 -13.74 8.55 -12.03
C SER A 128 -13.38 7.64 -10.85
N ARG A 129 -13.86 6.39 -10.83
CA ARG A 129 -13.47 5.39 -9.84
C ARG A 129 -12.01 5.00 -9.97
N GLU A 130 -11.51 4.86 -11.19
CA GLU A 130 -10.11 4.58 -11.43
C GLU A 130 -9.22 5.72 -10.91
N GLU A 131 -9.51 6.97 -11.28
CA GLU A 131 -8.71 8.12 -10.81
C GLU A 131 -8.85 8.36 -9.31
N MET A 132 -10.01 8.11 -8.70
CA MET A 132 -10.15 8.10 -7.23
C MET A 132 -9.25 7.04 -6.60
N SER A 133 -9.22 5.83 -7.17
CA SER A 133 -8.40 4.72 -6.67
C SER A 133 -6.89 5.02 -6.82
N ARG A 134 -6.49 5.63 -7.94
CA ARG A 134 -5.10 6.10 -8.15
C ARG A 134 -4.74 7.22 -7.18
N LEU A 135 -5.65 8.15 -6.90
CA LEU A 135 -5.43 9.26 -5.96
C LEU A 135 -5.19 8.73 -4.55
N ILE A 136 -6.08 7.89 -4.02
CA ILE A 136 -5.95 7.35 -2.66
C ILE A 136 -4.74 6.41 -2.54
N ASN A 137 -4.41 5.64 -3.58
CA ASN A 137 -3.18 4.85 -3.62
C ASN A 137 -1.94 5.76 -3.54
N THR A 138 -1.92 6.85 -4.31
CA THR A 138 -0.83 7.83 -4.30
C THR A 138 -0.70 8.48 -2.92
N MET A 139 -1.79 8.91 -2.31
CA MET A 139 -1.80 9.48 -0.96
C MET A 139 -1.28 8.46 0.08
N SER A 140 -1.70 7.20 0.00
CA SER A 140 -1.29 6.15 0.95
C SER A 140 0.21 5.81 0.90
N SER A 141 0.90 6.18 -0.18
CA SER A 141 2.36 6.08 -0.27
C SER A 141 3.07 6.99 0.75
N PHE A 142 2.41 8.06 1.21
CA PHE A 142 2.99 9.04 2.13
C PHE A 142 2.43 8.89 3.55
N THR A 143 3.26 9.17 4.55
CA THR A 143 2.86 9.08 5.97
C THR A 143 1.63 9.93 6.27
N ARG A 144 1.58 11.16 5.75
CA ARG A 144 0.44 12.08 5.96
C ARG A 144 -0.87 11.54 5.37
N GLY A 145 -0.81 10.94 4.18
CA GLY A 145 -1.98 10.31 3.58
C GLY A 145 -2.46 9.08 4.37
N ARG A 146 -1.54 8.24 4.86
CA ARG A 146 -1.90 7.12 5.76
C ARG A 146 -2.56 7.59 7.05
N GLN A 147 -2.08 8.68 7.65
CA GLN A 147 -2.70 9.30 8.83
C GLN A 147 -4.13 9.76 8.53
N TYR A 148 -4.34 10.45 7.41
CA TYR A 148 -5.65 10.93 6.99
C TYR A 148 -6.65 9.79 6.84
N PHE A 149 -6.30 8.70 6.15
CA PHE A 149 -7.20 7.55 6.02
C PHE A 149 -7.40 6.78 7.34
N CYS A 150 -6.37 6.67 8.18
CA CYS A 150 -6.51 6.06 9.51
C CYS A 150 -7.48 6.82 10.41
N ALA A 151 -7.49 8.16 10.36
CA ALA A 151 -8.44 8.98 11.11
C ALA A 151 -9.91 8.70 10.72
N HIS A 152 -10.13 8.18 9.51
CA HIS A 152 -11.45 7.85 8.96
C HIS A 152 -11.63 6.35 8.66
N LEU A 153 -10.84 5.48 9.33
CA LEU A 153 -10.71 4.07 8.99
C LEU A 153 -12.05 3.32 8.93
N LYS A 154 -12.95 3.61 9.90
CA LYS A 154 -14.27 2.97 10.03
C LYS A 154 -15.22 3.22 8.85
N LEU A 155 -14.98 4.26 8.06
CA LEU A 155 -15.72 4.54 6.82
C LEU A 155 -14.92 4.06 5.61
N PHE A 156 -13.65 4.43 5.57
CA PHE A 156 -12.79 4.26 4.40
C PHE A 156 -12.62 2.78 4.08
N LEU A 157 -12.19 1.97 5.06
CA LEU A 157 -11.84 0.58 4.82
C LEU A 157 -13.03 -0.29 4.38
N PRO A 158 -14.20 -0.25 5.04
CA PRO A 158 -15.36 -1.05 4.58
C PRO A 158 -15.81 -0.65 3.18
N THR A 159 -15.70 0.63 2.81
CA THR A 159 -16.04 1.11 1.47
C THR A 159 -15.09 0.52 0.43
N VAL A 160 -13.77 0.59 0.64
CA VAL A 160 -12.78 0.01 -0.29
C VAL A 160 -12.98 -1.50 -0.41
N ILE A 161 -13.17 -2.21 0.69
CA ILE A 161 -13.37 -3.67 0.70
C ILE A 161 -14.66 -4.05 -0.04
N ALA A 162 -15.76 -3.31 0.16
CA ALA A 162 -17.01 -3.56 -0.55
C ALA A 162 -16.84 -3.41 -2.07
N ILE A 163 -16.07 -2.40 -2.50
CA ILE A 163 -15.78 -2.19 -3.92
C ILE A 163 -14.89 -3.31 -4.50
N LEU A 164 -13.85 -3.72 -3.78
CA LEU A 164 -12.97 -4.83 -4.19
C LEU A 164 -13.73 -6.17 -4.33
N ARG A 165 -14.75 -6.39 -3.49
CA ARG A 165 -15.62 -7.58 -3.55
C ARG A 165 -16.75 -7.45 -4.58
N GLY A 166 -16.92 -6.28 -5.18
CA GLY A 166 -17.93 -6.03 -6.21
C GLY A 166 -17.65 -6.82 -7.49
N ARG A 167 -18.72 -7.22 -8.19
CA ARG A 167 -18.60 -7.85 -9.51
C ARG A 167 -18.20 -6.79 -10.54
N ARG A 168 -17.38 -7.17 -11.53
CA ARG A 168 -16.99 -6.34 -12.69
C ARG A 168 -16.21 -5.05 -12.34
N LEU A 169 -15.29 -5.14 -11.37
CA LEU A 169 -14.32 -4.06 -11.13
C LEU A 169 -13.26 -4.07 -12.25
N PRO A 170 -13.02 -2.95 -12.95
CA PRO A 170 -11.93 -2.85 -13.92
C PRO A 170 -10.59 -3.21 -13.27
N SER A 171 -9.75 -3.97 -13.97
CA SER A 171 -8.46 -4.48 -13.44
C SER A 171 -7.60 -3.35 -12.88
N THR A 172 -7.51 -2.22 -13.59
CA THR A 172 -6.75 -1.07 -13.12
C THR A 172 -7.29 -0.48 -11.83
N THR A 173 -8.60 -0.39 -11.67
CA THR A 173 -9.20 0.08 -10.40
C THR A 173 -8.91 -0.92 -9.28
N HIS A 174 -9.09 -2.22 -9.53
CA HIS A 174 -8.79 -3.29 -8.59
C HIS A 174 -7.34 -3.21 -8.09
N ASP A 175 -6.39 -3.14 -9.01
CA ASP A 175 -4.96 -3.08 -8.75
C ASP A 175 -4.59 -1.90 -7.83
N GLN A 176 -5.13 -0.71 -8.13
CA GLN A 176 -4.86 0.49 -7.34
C GLN A 176 -5.43 0.41 -5.93
N LEU A 177 -6.60 -0.21 -5.76
CA LEU A 177 -7.22 -0.42 -4.44
C LEU A 177 -6.46 -1.44 -3.61
N VAL A 178 -6.01 -2.56 -4.21
CA VAL A 178 -5.17 -3.56 -3.52
C VAL A 178 -3.86 -2.91 -3.07
N ALA A 179 -3.20 -2.13 -3.93
CA ALA A 179 -1.99 -1.40 -3.55
C ALA A 179 -2.23 -0.37 -2.44
N CYS A 180 -3.36 0.34 -2.46
CA CYS A 180 -3.73 1.27 -1.39
C CYS A 180 -3.90 0.54 -0.05
N LEU A 181 -4.63 -0.59 -0.03
CA LEU A 181 -4.81 -1.38 1.19
C LEU A 181 -3.49 -1.93 1.72
N GLN A 182 -2.60 -2.40 0.84
CA GLN A 182 -1.27 -2.85 1.23
C GLN A 182 -0.49 -1.74 1.95
N LYS A 183 -0.43 -0.54 1.37
CA LYS A 183 0.29 0.60 1.95
C LYS A 183 -0.30 1.05 3.28
N LEU A 184 -1.62 0.94 3.46
CA LEU A 184 -2.27 1.24 4.74
C LEU A 184 -2.03 0.14 5.79
N SER A 185 -1.94 -1.12 5.35
CA SER A 185 -1.75 -2.28 6.23
C SER A 185 -0.38 -2.35 6.91
N VAL A 186 0.52 -1.40 6.66
CA VAL A 186 1.75 -1.25 7.48
C VAL A 186 1.43 -0.86 8.94
N ARG A 187 0.22 -0.33 9.20
CA ARG A 187 -0.22 0.07 10.54
C ARG A 187 -1.03 -1.04 11.21
N ILE A 188 -0.64 -1.40 12.44
CA ILE A 188 -1.30 -2.44 13.25
C ILE A 188 -2.82 -2.25 13.41
N VAL A 189 -3.28 -0.99 13.52
CA VAL A 189 -4.71 -0.67 13.63
C VAL A 189 -5.48 -0.99 12.35
N VAL A 190 -4.87 -0.78 11.18
CA VAL A 190 -5.46 -1.13 9.88
C VAL A 190 -5.46 -2.64 9.69
N GLN A 191 -4.36 -3.31 10.04
CA GLN A 191 -4.28 -4.78 9.98
C GLN A 191 -5.40 -5.43 10.80
N ARG A 192 -5.60 -4.99 12.06
CA ARG A 192 -6.66 -5.51 12.92
C ARG A 192 -8.04 -5.31 12.29
N GLU A 193 -8.31 -4.13 11.74
CA GLU A 193 -9.60 -3.87 11.09
C GLU A 193 -9.79 -4.72 9.83
N MET A 194 -8.74 -4.88 9.01
CA MET A 194 -8.77 -5.76 7.83
C MET A 194 -9.04 -7.23 8.20
N LEU A 195 -8.43 -7.72 9.29
CA LEU A 195 -8.69 -9.06 9.81
C LEU A 195 -10.15 -9.22 10.24
N ASN A 196 -10.73 -8.23 10.92
CA ASN A 196 -12.15 -8.24 11.29
C ASN A 196 -13.08 -8.26 10.07
N PHE A 197 -12.66 -7.69 8.94
CA PHE A 197 -13.39 -7.75 7.67
C PHE A 197 -13.13 -9.04 6.87
N GLY A 198 -12.38 -10.02 7.41
CA GLY A 198 -12.08 -11.27 6.73
C GLY A 198 -11.12 -11.09 5.55
N MET A 199 -10.25 -10.07 5.58
CA MET A 199 -9.35 -9.81 4.46
C MET A 199 -8.26 -10.88 4.29
N LEU A 200 -7.89 -11.62 5.34
CA LEU A 200 -6.91 -12.70 5.20
C LEU A 200 -7.42 -13.78 4.22
N GLU A 201 -8.64 -14.28 4.43
CA GLU A 201 -9.29 -15.25 3.54
C GLU A 201 -9.47 -14.68 2.12
N TRP A 202 -9.88 -13.41 2.00
CA TRP A 202 -10.05 -12.77 0.71
C TRP A 202 -8.72 -12.69 -0.08
N ILE A 203 -7.61 -12.36 0.59
CA ILE A 203 -6.29 -12.29 -0.04
C ILE A 203 -5.80 -13.66 -0.47
N ILE A 204 -6.02 -14.71 0.33
CA ILE A 204 -5.68 -16.09 -0.04
C ILE A 204 -6.38 -16.47 -1.35
N ASN A 205 -7.69 -16.23 -1.43
CA ASN A 205 -8.47 -16.48 -2.65
C ASN A 205 -7.97 -15.65 -3.86
N LEU A 206 -7.56 -14.39 -3.62
CA LEU A 206 -6.95 -13.56 -4.65
C LEU A 206 -5.65 -14.19 -5.17
N LEU A 207 -4.78 -14.69 -4.29
CA LEU A 207 -3.49 -15.28 -4.66
C LEU A 207 -3.63 -16.66 -5.34
N GLU A 208 -4.72 -17.38 -5.10
CA GLU A 208 -5.03 -18.63 -5.81
C GLU A 208 -5.48 -18.38 -7.27
N GLN A 209 -6.19 -17.28 -7.52
CA GLN A 209 -6.73 -16.94 -8.85
C GLN A 209 -5.70 -16.25 -9.74
N ARG A 210 -5.93 -16.22 -11.06
CA ARG A 210 -5.09 -15.46 -12.00
C ARG A 210 -5.47 -13.97 -11.96
N HIS A 211 -4.57 -13.16 -11.44
CA HIS A 211 -4.65 -11.69 -11.41
C HIS A 211 -3.41 -11.07 -12.05
N SER A 212 -3.37 -9.75 -12.18
CA SER A 212 -2.18 -9.05 -12.66
C SER A 212 -1.01 -9.26 -11.69
N ALA A 213 0.23 -9.24 -12.20
CA ALA A 213 1.42 -9.31 -11.37
C ALA A 213 1.42 -8.20 -10.29
N TYR A 214 0.91 -7.02 -10.64
CA TYR A 214 0.74 -5.90 -9.71
C TYR A 214 -0.19 -6.26 -8.55
N ALA A 215 -1.39 -6.79 -8.81
CA ALA A 215 -2.31 -7.20 -7.75
C ALA A 215 -1.76 -8.35 -6.89
N VAL A 216 -1.05 -9.31 -7.51
CA VAL A 216 -0.42 -10.43 -6.79
C VAL A 216 0.67 -9.93 -5.85
N GLU A 217 1.54 -9.02 -6.31
CA GLU A 217 2.60 -8.43 -5.49
C GLU A 217 2.04 -7.70 -4.26
N TYR A 218 1.11 -6.77 -4.46
CA TYR A 218 0.51 -6.06 -3.33
C TYR A 218 -0.38 -6.97 -2.46
N GLY A 219 -1.01 -7.98 -3.05
CA GLY A 219 -1.76 -9.01 -2.33
C GLY A 219 -0.89 -9.81 -1.35
N MET A 220 0.29 -10.27 -1.81
CA MET A 220 1.28 -10.89 -0.93
C MET A 220 1.75 -9.94 0.18
N GLY A 221 1.99 -8.66 -0.16
CA GLY A 221 2.35 -7.65 0.83
C GLY A 221 1.29 -7.48 1.93
N ILE A 222 -0.01 -7.52 1.58
CA ILE A 222 -1.10 -7.53 2.57
C ILE A 222 -1.02 -8.80 3.42
N ALA A 223 -0.89 -9.97 2.82
CA ALA A 223 -0.85 -11.24 3.55
C ALA A 223 0.28 -11.26 4.59
N ILE A 224 1.48 -10.79 4.21
CA ILE A 224 2.64 -10.67 5.11
C ILE A 224 2.34 -9.71 6.26
N ASN A 225 1.84 -8.51 5.97
CA ASN A 225 1.51 -7.52 6.99
C ASN A 225 0.43 -8.03 7.96
N LEU A 226 -0.60 -8.72 7.46
CA LEU A 226 -1.64 -9.29 8.31
C LEU A 226 -1.11 -10.45 9.18
N ALA A 227 -0.19 -11.26 8.66
CA ALA A 227 0.40 -12.38 9.39
C ALA A 227 1.30 -11.94 10.55
N GLN A 228 1.88 -10.75 10.47
CA GLN A 228 2.67 -10.16 11.55
C GLN A 228 1.81 -9.68 12.73
N ASN A 229 0.50 -9.50 12.53
CA ASN A 229 -0.41 -9.10 13.60
C ASN A 229 -0.69 -10.28 14.54
N PRO A 230 -0.47 -10.18 15.87
CA PRO A 230 -0.76 -11.28 16.79
C PRO A 230 -2.22 -11.77 16.75
N PHE A 231 -3.17 -10.90 16.39
CA PHE A 231 -4.59 -11.25 16.27
C PHE A 231 -4.89 -12.20 15.11
N SER A 232 -4.00 -12.30 14.11
CA SER A 232 -4.22 -13.20 12.97
C SER A 232 -3.80 -14.64 13.26
N GLN A 233 -3.09 -14.94 14.36
CA GLN A 233 -2.58 -16.28 14.67
C GLN A 233 -3.63 -17.40 14.61
N PRO A 234 -4.83 -17.26 15.22
CA PRO A 234 -5.86 -18.30 15.10
C PRO A 234 -6.39 -18.46 13.66
N LEU A 235 -6.46 -17.36 12.90
CA LEU A 235 -6.90 -17.38 11.51
C LEU A 235 -5.85 -18.01 10.59
N GLN A 236 -4.57 -17.71 10.81
CA GLN A 236 -3.44 -18.32 10.11
C GLN A 236 -3.43 -19.84 10.28
N LEU A 237 -3.64 -20.33 11.51
CA LEU A 237 -3.76 -21.77 11.78
C LEU A 237 -4.98 -22.38 11.09
N ARG A 238 -6.12 -21.68 11.08
CA ARG A 238 -7.35 -22.13 10.43
C ARG A 238 -7.20 -22.24 8.90
N PHE A 239 -6.44 -21.32 8.30
CA PHE A 239 -6.26 -21.23 6.84
C PHE A 239 -4.89 -21.74 6.36
N ALA A 240 -4.15 -22.49 7.19
CA ALA A 240 -2.77 -22.87 6.90
C ALA A 240 -2.61 -23.58 5.55
N ASP A 241 -3.50 -24.54 5.25
CA ASP A 241 -3.46 -25.30 3.99
C ASP A 241 -3.72 -24.39 2.78
N SER A 242 -4.70 -23.48 2.88
CA SER A 242 -5.00 -22.50 1.81
C SER A 242 -3.88 -21.48 1.64
N ILE A 243 -3.24 -21.04 2.72
CA ILE A 243 -2.07 -20.15 2.65
C ILE A 243 -0.91 -20.87 1.93
N ALA A 244 -0.66 -22.14 2.26
CA ALA A 244 0.36 -22.94 1.59
C ALA A 244 0.04 -23.17 0.10
N ALA A 245 -1.22 -23.48 -0.24
CA ALA A 245 -1.67 -23.63 -1.62
C ALA A 245 -1.50 -22.34 -2.43
N ALA A 246 -1.89 -21.20 -1.86
CA ALA A 246 -1.68 -19.89 -2.46
C ALA A 246 -0.19 -19.60 -2.71
N ALA A 247 0.68 -19.92 -1.74
CA ALA A 247 2.13 -19.76 -1.88
C ALA A 247 2.72 -20.63 -3.01
N ILE A 248 2.33 -21.90 -3.08
CA ILE A 248 2.75 -22.83 -4.16
C ILE A 248 2.29 -22.30 -5.51
N ASN A 249 1.06 -21.81 -5.60
CA ASN A 249 0.49 -21.30 -6.83
C ASN A 249 1.19 -20.03 -7.32
N VAL A 250 1.54 -19.11 -6.41
CA VAL A 250 2.34 -17.92 -6.76
C VAL A 250 3.75 -18.32 -7.20
N LEU A 251 4.42 -19.20 -6.44
CA LEU A 251 5.74 -19.73 -6.79
C LEU A 251 5.76 -20.40 -8.17
N SER A 252 4.69 -21.10 -8.53
CA SER A 252 4.59 -21.80 -9.82
C SER A 252 4.42 -20.86 -11.02
N ARG A 253 4.03 -19.60 -10.78
CA ARG A 253 3.74 -18.61 -11.83
C ARG A 253 4.89 -17.63 -12.03
N ASP A 254 5.52 -17.19 -10.94
CA ASP A 254 6.59 -16.20 -10.95
C ASP A 254 7.78 -16.69 -10.12
N THR A 255 8.79 -17.26 -10.77
CA THR A 255 10.00 -17.79 -10.12
C THR A 255 11.19 -16.83 -10.17
N HIS A 256 11.12 -15.76 -10.96
CA HIS A 256 12.26 -14.88 -11.22
C HIS A 256 11.85 -13.41 -11.30
N GLY A 257 12.61 -12.52 -10.66
CA GLY A 257 12.41 -11.07 -10.73
C GLY A 257 12.60 -10.35 -9.40
N PRO A 258 12.41 -9.01 -9.37
CA PRO A 258 12.55 -8.20 -8.15
C PRO A 258 11.56 -8.62 -7.04
N SER A 259 10.43 -9.25 -7.40
CA SER A 259 9.40 -9.71 -6.46
C SER A 259 9.78 -11.03 -5.74
N CYS A 260 10.91 -11.67 -6.08
CA CYS A 260 11.35 -12.92 -5.42
C CYS A 260 11.53 -12.78 -3.91
N THR A 261 12.04 -11.65 -3.43
CA THR A 261 12.20 -11.40 -1.99
C THR A 261 10.83 -11.42 -1.29
N LEU A 262 9.81 -10.85 -1.92
CA LEU A 262 8.45 -10.81 -1.39
C LEU A 262 7.80 -12.20 -1.38
N ILE A 263 8.02 -12.97 -2.44
CA ILE A 263 7.57 -14.37 -2.53
C ILE A 263 8.21 -15.19 -1.41
N ASN A 264 9.53 -15.05 -1.19
CA ASN A 264 10.23 -15.73 -0.10
C ASN A 264 9.67 -15.31 1.27
N SER A 265 9.38 -14.03 1.48
CA SER A 265 8.73 -13.56 2.71
C SER A 265 7.34 -14.15 2.90
N PHE A 266 6.55 -14.27 1.83
CA PHE A 266 5.22 -14.88 1.89
C PHE A 266 5.30 -16.39 2.17
N VAL A 267 6.24 -17.09 1.55
CA VAL A 267 6.51 -18.51 1.83
C VAL A 267 6.96 -18.72 3.28
N PHE A 268 7.83 -17.84 3.80
CA PHE A 268 8.24 -17.88 5.20
C PHE A 268 7.04 -17.71 6.15
N VAL A 269 6.14 -16.78 5.83
CA VAL A 269 4.86 -16.63 6.55
C VAL A 269 4.04 -17.92 6.47
N ALA A 270 3.89 -18.51 5.29
CA ALA A 270 3.13 -19.76 5.09
C ALA A 270 3.70 -20.91 5.93
N LEU A 271 5.03 -21.09 5.91
CA LEU A 271 5.73 -22.11 6.70
C LEU A 271 5.67 -21.81 8.21
N GLY A 272 5.60 -20.54 8.61
CA GLY A 272 5.43 -20.13 10.00
C GLY A 272 4.01 -20.32 10.54
N CYS A 273 2.98 -20.27 9.68
CA CYS A 273 1.58 -20.53 10.04
C CYS A 273 1.40 -22.00 10.47
N SER A 274 1.99 -22.92 9.72
CA SER A 274 2.17 -24.29 10.13
C SER A 274 3.22 -24.30 11.23
N ARG A 275 2.82 -24.24 12.51
CA ARG A 275 3.66 -24.87 13.53
C ARG A 275 3.93 -26.27 13.02
N VAL A 276 5.14 -26.51 12.53
CA VAL A 276 5.63 -27.79 12.06
C VAL A 276 5.47 -28.74 13.25
N LYS A 277 4.32 -29.38 13.37
CA LYS A 277 4.20 -30.65 14.05
C LYS A 277 4.75 -31.64 13.04
N LEU A 278 6.09 -31.71 12.97
CA LEU A 278 6.77 -32.93 12.54
C LEU A 278 6.17 -34.02 13.43
N ARG A 279 5.25 -34.81 12.85
CA ARG A 279 4.91 -36.12 13.37
C ARG A 279 5.94 -37.10 12.81
#